data_AF-A0A8T2X1P1-F1
#
_entry.id   AF-A0A8T2X1P1-F1
#
_cell.length_a   1.000
_cell.length_b   1.000
_cell.length_c   1.000
_cell.angle_alpha   90.00
_cell.angle_beta   90.00
_cell.angle_gamma   90.00
#
_symmetry.space_group_name_H-M   'P 1'
#
loop_
_entity.id
_entity.type
_entity.pdbx_description
1 polymer ?
#
loop_
_entity_poly.entity_id
_entity_poly.type
_entity_poly.pdbx_seq_one_letter_code
_entity_poly.pdbx_strand_id
1 'polypeptide(L)'
;MNHDTQSCTDPNVIEAKVVDGSCGHDGPFGAAGVKRLKSIGMIDSVPGMKALDMNAAEDAIVRLTREIVPGMIVTGMEGPTFGAMMISGQKAAHLALKDLGQPNAQDGTFSLQPELVLAAAGILIVDA
;
A
#
# COMPACT_ATOMS: atom_id res chain seq x y z
N MET A 1 22.06 -1.11 8.49
CA MET A 1 22.37 -2.54 8.21
C MET A 1 23.87 -2.70 8.22
N ASN A 2 24.37 -3.88 8.60
CA ASN A 2 25.79 -4.13 8.90
C ASN A 2 26.55 -4.77 7.72
N HIS A 3 26.12 -4.48 6.48
CA HIS A 3 26.73 -5.05 5.27
C HIS A 3 28.17 -4.60 5.03
N ASP A 4 28.63 -3.55 5.73
CA ASP A 4 30.00 -3.02 5.64
C ASP A 4 30.91 -3.50 6.78
N THR A 5 30.37 -4.22 7.78
CA THR A 5 31.12 -4.60 9.00
C THR A 5 31.30 -6.11 9.15
N GLN A 6 30.92 -6.89 8.15
CA GLN A 6 31.03 -8.35 8.09
C GLN A 6 31.37 -8.80 6.66
N SER A 7 31.74 -10.07 6.48
CA SER A 7 31.77 -10.69 5.15
C SER A 7 30.38 -10.68 4.49
N CYS A 8 30.32 -10.96 3.19
CA CYS A 8 29.06 -11.02 2.45
C CYS A 8 28.06 -11.96 3.15
N THR A 9 26.85 -11.46 3.41
CA THR A 9 25.74 -12.22 3.98
C THR A 9 24.58 -12.18 2.99
N ASP A 10 24.43 -13.26 2.24
CA ASP A 10 23.37 -13.38 1.24
C ASP A 10 21.98 -13.40 1.91
N PRO A 11 20.96 -12.75 1.31
CA PRO A 11 19.60 -12.81 1.81
C PRO A 11 18.92 -14.15 1.46
N ASN A 12 17.80 -14.44 2.12
CA ASN A 12 16.88 -15.50 1.71
C ASN A 12 15.77 -14.93 0.79
N VAL A 13 15.01 -15.81 0.13
CA VAL A 13 13.93 -15.44 -0.80
C VAL A 13 12.59 -16.02 -0.35
N ILE A 14 11.50 -15.30 -0.67
CA ILE A 14 10.11 -15.73 -0.44
C ILE A 14 9.33 -15.43 -1.71
N GLU A 15 8.66 -16.44 -2.26
CA GLU A 15 7.73 -16.28 -3.38
C GLU A 15 6.31 -15.98 -2.85
N ALA A 16 5.62 -15.06 -3.51
CA ALA A 16 4.25 -14.69 -3.18
C ALA A 16 3.47 -14.37 -4.47
N LYS A 17 2.16 -14.67 -4.45
CA LYS A 17 1.26 -14.30 -5.56
C LYS A 17 1.02 -12.79 -5.61
N VAL A 18 0.90 -12.17 -4.43
CA VAL A 18 0.67 -10.74 -4.24
C VAL A 18 1.52 -10.29 -3.04
N VAL A 19 2.16 -9.14 -3.15
CA VAL A 19 2.93 -8.49 -2.08
C VAL A 19 2.29 -7.16 -1.73
N ASP A 20 2.05 -6.91 -0.45
CA ASP A 20 1.61 -5.60 0.06
C ASP A 20 2.80 -4.82 0.64
N GLY A 21 3.15 -3.71 -0.01
CA GLY A 21 4.20 -2.79 0.39
C GLY A 21 3.69 -1.73 1.34
N SER A 22 3.68 -2.03 2.64
CA SER A 22 3.24 -1.15 3.74
C SER A 22 4.41 -0.49 4.51
N CYS A 23 5.49 -0.14 3.81
CA CYS A 23 6.76 0.30 4.42
C CYS A 23 6.82 1.77 4.88
N GLY A 24 5.70 2.43 5.20
CA GLY A 24 5.68 3.83 5.62
C GLY A 24 6.25 4.84 4.61
N HIS A 25 6.49 6.08 5.05
CA HIS A 25 7.03 7.14 4.19
C HIS A 25 8.56 7.03 4.02
N ASP A 26 9.17 7.96 3.28
CA ASP A 26 10.61 7.97 3.03
C ASP A 26 11.44 8.01 4.34
N GLY A 27 12.49 7.18 4.41
CA GLY A 27 13.45 7.11 5.50
C GLY A 27 14.48 6.01 5.23
N PRO A 28 15.37 5.70 6.18
CA PRO A 28 16.38 4.65 6.03
C PRO A 28 15.81 3.27 5.71
N PHE A 29 14.64 2.95 6.25
CA PHE A 29 13.89 1.71 6.00
C PHE A 29 12.57 1.96 5.26
N GLY A 30 12.18 3.22 5.17
CA GLY A 30 10.88 3.64 4.72
C GLY A 30 10.75 3.71 3.20
N ALA A 31 9.53 3.50 2.70
CA ALA A 31 9.20 3.47 1.28
C ALA A 31 10.04 2.48 0.44
N ALA A 32 10.53 1.39 1.06
CA ALA A 32 11.47 0.44 0.45
C ALA A 32 10.95 -0.13 -0.88
N GLY A 33 9.68 -0.53 -0.93
CA GLY A 33 9.05 -1.11 -2.11
C GLY A 33 9.07 -0.16 -3.33
N VAL A 34 8.50 1.03 -3.19
CA VAL A 34 8.41 2.01 -4.29
C VAL A 34 9.79 2.54 -4.72
N LYS A 35 10.73 2.72 -3.78
CA LYS A 35 12.13 3.05 -4.12
C LYS A 35 12.78 1.93 -4.93
N ARG A 36 12.55 0.67 -4.56
CA ARG A 36 13.08 -0.47 -5.32
C ARG A 36 12.49 -0.52 -6.72
N LEU A 37 11.17 -0.37 -6.88
CA LEU A 37 10.50 -0.31 -8.19
C LEU A 37 11.11 0.76 -9.11
N LYS A 38 11.40 1.95 -8.57
CA LYS A 38 12.10 3.00 -9.32
C LYS A 38 13.51 2.56 -9.74
N SER A 39 14.29 2.01 -8.81
CA SER A 39 15.69 1.62 -9.07
C SER A 39 15.85 0.53 -10.12
N ILE A 40 14.81 -0.30 -10.32
CA ILE A 40 14.78 -1.37 -11.33
C ILE A 40 14.04 -0.95 -12.61
N GLY A 41 13.57 0.29 -12.69
CA GLY A 41 12.90 0.84 -13.88
C GLY A 41 11.45 0.38 -14.09
N MET A 42 10.77 -0.14 -13.06
CA MET A 42 9.36 -0.52 -13.17
C MET A 42 8.39 0.67 -13.01
N ILE A 43 8.86 1.78 -12.43
CA ILE A 43 8.15 3.06 -12.37
C ILE A 43 9.14 4.20 -12.67
N ASP A 44 8.66 5.26 -13.31
CA ASP A 44 9.52 6.37 -13.73
C ASP A 44 9.94 7.27 -12.57
N SER A 45 9.05 7.49 -11.60
CA SER A 45 9.28 8.44 -10.52
C SER A 45 8.60 8.06 -9.20
N VAL A 46 9.19 8.54 -8.11
CA VAL A 46 8.62 8.55 -6.77
C VAL A 46 8.69 10.00 -6.30
N PRO A 47 7.60 10.79 -6.41
CA PRO A 47 7.62 12.23 -6.16
C PRO A 47 7.89 12.58 -4.68
N GLY A 48 7.74 11.61 -3.78
CA GLY A 48 7.89 11.81 -2.34
C GLY A 48 6.63 12.36 -1.67
N MET A 49 6.66 12.41 -0.33
CA MET A 49 5.58 13.00 0.46
C MET A 49 5.60 14.53 0.37
N LYS A 50 4.41 15.15 0.40
CA LYS A 50 4.26 16.61 0.44
C LYS A 50 4.14 17.11 1.88
N ALA A 51 3.99 18.43 2.06
CA ALA A 51 3.67 19.04 3.34
C ALA A 51 2.33 18.53 3.90
N LEU A 52 2.18 18.64 5.22
CA LEU A 52 1.01 18.12 5.95
C LEU A 52 -0.25 18.94 5.65
N ASP A 53 -1.26 18.27 5.10
CA ASP A 53 -2.65 18.70 5.08
C ASP A 53 -3.49 17.47 5.44
N MET A 54 -3.98 17.40 6.68
CA MET A 54 -4.63 16.19 7.21
C MET A 54 -5.90 15.84 6.43
N ASN A 55 -6.72 16.85 6.09
CA ASN A 55 -7.98 16.61 5.40
C ASN A 55 -7.73 16.04 4.00
N ALA A 56 -6.80 16.65 3.25
CA ALA A 56 -6.46 16.17 1.92
C ALA A 56 -5.69 14.84 1.96
N ALA A 57 -4.82 14.66 2.95
CA ALA A 57 -3.96 13.49 3.03
C ALA A 57 -4.75 12.22 3.34
N GLU A 58 -5.65 12.22 4.32
CA GLU A 58 -6.35 10.99 4.73
C GLU A 58 -7.17 10.39 3.57
N ASP A 59 -7.91 11.25 2.86
CA ASP A 59 -8.68 10.89 1.67
C ASP A 59 -7.78 10.43 0.52
N ALA A 60 -6.68 11.15 0.27
CA ALA A 60 -5.75 10.81 -0.80
C ALA A 60 -5.09 9.45 -0.57
N ILE A 61 -4.72 9.10 0.66
CA ILE A 61 -4.11 7.79 0.96
C ILE A 61 -5.07 6.65 0.65
N VAL A 62 -6.30 6.70 1.18
CA VAL A 62 -7.30 5.66 0.92
C VAL A 62 -7.58 5.53 -0.58
N ARG A 63 -7.73 6.66 -1.29
CA ARG A 63 -7.97 6.66 -2.73
C ARG A 63 -6.81 6.08 -3.52
N LEU A 64 -5.56 6.46 -3.19
CA LEU A 64 -4.38 6.08 -3.95
C LEU A 64 -3.85 4.68 -3.65
N THR A 65 -4.30 4.03 -2.56
CA THR A 65 -4.00 2.62 -2.30
C THR A 65 -4.50 1.73 -3.42
N ARG A 66 -3.57 1.06 -4.08
CA ARG A 66 -3.79 0.25 -5.28
C ARG A 66 -2.63 -0.70 -5.55
N GLU A 67 -2.85 -1.61 -6.48
CA GLU A 67 -1.78 -2.32 -7.17
C GLU A 67 -1.00 -1.33 -8.06
N ILE A 68 0.29 -1.12 -7.76
CA ILE A 68 1.13 -0.15 -8.49
C ILE A 68 1.78 -0.80 -9.72
N VAL A 69 2.13 -2.08 -9.61
CA VAL A 69 2.59 -2.95 -10.69
C VAL A 69 2.00 -4.34 -10.47
N PRO A 70 1.85 -5.19 -11.51
CA PRO A 70 1.29 -6.53 -11.35
C PRO A 70 1.97 -7.33 -10.22
N GLY A 71 1.19 -7.76 -9.24
CA GLY A 71 1.63 -8.51 -8.06
C GLY A 71 2.09 -7.67 -6.87
N MET A 72 2.05 -6.33 -6.94
CA MET A 72 2.48 -5.45 -5.84
C MET A 72 1.50 -4.31 -5.55
N ILE A 73 0.88 -4.40 -4.38
CA ILE A 73 0.02 -3.37 -3.80
C ILE A 73 0.86 -2.44 -2.92
N VAL A 74 0.51 -1.15 -2.89
CA VAL A 74 1.09 -0.18 -1.95
C VAL A 74 -0.03 0.43 -1.13
N THR A 75 0.19 0.49 0.18
CA THR A 75 -0.80 0.95 1.16
C THR A 75 -0.16 1.78 2.27
N GLY A 76 -0.93 2.70 2.84
CA GLY A 76 -0.54 3.52 3.99
C GLY A 76 0.43 4.68 3.69
N MET A 77 0.66 5.53 4.71
CA MET A 77 1.66 6.58 4.88
C MET A 77 1.56 7.23 6.28
N GLU A 78 2.65 7.74 6.84
CA GLU A 78 2.70 8.26 8.23
C GLU A 78 2.10 9.67 8.38
N GLY A 79 1.36 9.89 9.47
CA GLY A 79 0.80 11.18 9.93
C GLY A 79 0.27 11.04 11.37
N PRO A 80 -0.04 12.14 12.10
CA PRO A 80 -0.48 12.06 13.50
C PRO A 80 -1.93 11.56 13.69
N THR A 81 -2.61 11.18 12.61
CA THR A 81 -3.92 10.51 12.61
C THR A 81 -3.84 9.18 11.86
N PHE A 82 -4.59 8.19 12.34
CA PHE A 82 -4.44 6.79 11.91
C PHE A 82 -5.63 6.25 11.12
N GLY A 83 -6.67 7.07 10.88
CA GLY A 83 -7.89 6.64 10.21
C GLY A 83 -7.60 6.14 8.80
N ALA A 84 -6.88 6.94 8.02
CA ALA A 84 -6.46 6.56 6.68
C ALA A 84 -5.64 5.27 6.64
N MET A 85 -4.83 4.98 7.66
CA MET A 85 -4.01 3.77 7.71
C MET A 85 -4.87 2.52 7.82
N MET A 86 -5.85 2.56 8.72
CA MET A 86 -6.76 1.43 8.93
C MET A 86 -7.59 1.15 7.68
N ILE A 87 -8.16 2.20 7.08
CA ILE A 87 -9.01 2.06 5.88
C ILE A 87 -8.18 1.69 4.64
N SER A 88 -6.98 2.26 4.50
CA SER A 88 -6.03 1.88 3.45
C SER A 88 -5.63 0.41 3.56
N GLY A 89 -5.33 -0.09 4.76
CA GLY A 89 -5.02 -1.50 4.98
C GLY A 89 -6.18 -2.43 4.60
N GLN A 90 -7.41 -2.07 4.98
CA GLN A 90 -8.61 -2.81 4.57
C GLN A 90 -8.79 -2.82 3.04
N LYS A 91 -8.60 -1.67 2.37
CA LYS A 91 -8.66 -1.60 0.91
C LYS A 91 -7.61 -2.48 0.25
N ALA A 92 -6.37 -2.45 0.74
CA ALA A 92 -5.28 -3.29 0.24
C ALA A 92 -5.60 -4.78 0.37
N ALA A 93 -6.19 -5.21 1.49
CA ALA A 93 -6.64 -6.59 1.66
C ALA A 93 -7.71 -6.99 0.62
N HIS A 94 -8.68 -6.12 0.34
CA HIS A 94 -9.69 -6.41 -0.69
C HIS A 94 -9.13 -6.43 -2.11
N LEU A 95 -8.13 -5.59 -2.41
CA LEU A 95 -7.40 -5.66 -3.68
C LEU A 95 -6.62 -6.97 -3.80
N ALA A 96 -5.93 -7.40 -2.73
CA ALA A 96 -5.24 -8.69 -2.73
C ALA A 96 -6.21 -9.87 -2.93
N LEU A 97 -7.37 -9.85 -2.27
CA LEU A 97 -8.42 -10.86 -2.49
C LEU A 97 -8.89 -10.88 -3.95
N LYS A 98 -9.07 -9.70 -4.55
CA LYS A 98 -9.42 -9.55 -5.96
C LYS A 98 -8.36 -10.16 -6.88
N ASP A 99 -7.09 -9.84 -6.67
CA ASP A 99 -5.98 -10.37 -7.47
C ASP A 99 -5.83 -11.90 -7.34
N LEU A 100 -6.23 -12.43 -6.18
CA LEU A 100 -6.29 -13.87 -5.92
C LEU A 100 -7.56 -14.55 -6.48
N GLY A 101 -8.49 -13.80 -7.08
CA GLY A 101 -9.77 -14.31 -7.58
C GLY A 101 -10.72 -14.75 -6.47
N GLN A 102 -10.57 -14.20 -5.27
CA GLN A 102 -11.39 -14.50 -4.09
C GLN A 102 -12.53 -13.48 -3.93
N PRO A 103 -13.61 -13.85 -3.21
CA PRO A 103 -14.66 -12.92 -2.84
C PRO A 103 -14.07 -11.68 -2.17
N ASN A 104 -14.42 -10.51 -2.69
CA ASN A 104 -13.86 -9.25 -2.26
C ASN A 104 -14.90 -8.14 -2.40
N ALA A 105 -14.69 -7.08 -1.62
CA ALA A 105 -15.69 -6.04 -1.51
C ALA A 105 -15.61 -5.03 -2.67
N GLN A 106 -14.48 -4.96 -3.38
CA GLN A 106 -14.32 -4.13 -4.58
C GLN A 106 -15.23 -4.60 -5.73
N ASP A 107 -15.41 -5.91 -5.85
CA ASP A 107 -16.28 -6.52 -6.86
C ASP A 107 -17.71 -6.80 -6.33
N GLY A 108 -18.02 -6.39 -5.09
CA GLY A 108 -19.33 -6.62 -4.45
C GLY A 108 -19.63 -8.10 -4.17
N THR A 109 -18.62 -8.97 -4.20
CA THR A 109 -18.78 -10.42 -4.04
C THR A 109 -18.60 -10.90 -2.59
N PHE A 110 -18.31 -9.98 -1.67
CA PHE A 110 -18.01 -10.27 -0.26
C PHE A 110 -19.24 -10.13 0.63
N SER A 111 -19.52 -11.15 1.45
CA SER A 111 -20.58 -11.15 2.46
C SER A 111 -19.98 -11.27 3.86
N LEU A 112 -19.80 -10.15 4.58
CA LEU A 112 -19.34 -10.13 5.97
C LEU A 112 -20.02 -8.99 6.75
N GLN A 113 -19.92 -9.05 8.07
CA GLN A 113 -20.61 -8.17 9.03
C GLN A 113 -20.36 -6.68 8.69
N PRO A 114 -21.38 -5.80 8.74
CA PRO A 114 -21.30 -4.40 8.28
C PRO A 114 -20.12 -3.59 8.83
N GLU A 115 -19.64 -3.95 10.03
CA GLU A 115 -18.57 -3.28 10.75
C GLU A 115 -17.18 -3.47 10.11
N LEU A 116 -17.02 -4.45 9.20
CA LEU A 116 -15.75 -4.76 8.53
C LEU A 116 -15.64 -4.18 7.11
N VAL A 117 -16.64 -3.39 6.68
CA VAL A 117 -16.88 -2.99 5.28
C VAL A 117 -16.71 -1.47 5.12
N LEU A 118 -15.77 -0.82 5.82
CA LEU A 118 -15.56 0.63 5.65
C LEU A 118 -14.86 0.98 4.33
N ALA A 119 -13.92 0.15 3.87
CA ALA A 119 -13.12 0.39 2.66
C ALA A 119 -13.70 -0.22 1.36
N ALA A 120 -14.83 -0.90 1.49
CA ALA A 120 -15.48 -1.73 0.48
C ALA A 120 -16.45 -0.95 -0.42
N ALA A 121 -17.11 0.05 0.15
CA ALA A 121 -17.97 0.92 -0.63
C ALA A 121 -17.08 1.69 -1.60
N GLY A 122 -17.45 1.69 -2.88
CA GLY A 122 -17.00 2.68 -3.85
C GLY A 122 -17.45 4.08 -3.44
N ILE A 123 -17.02 4.55 -2.28
CA ILE A 123 -17.01 5.96 -1.91
C ILE A 123 -16.02 6.57 -2.90
N LEU A 124 -16.55 6.96 -4.06
CA LEU A 124 -16.69 8.35 -4.46
C LEU A 124 -16.13 9.35 -3.44
N ILE A 125 -14.85 9.25 -3.09
CA ILE A 125 -14.04 10.44 -2.95
C ILE A 125 -13.79 10.84 -4.39
N VAL A 126 -14.78 11.57 -4.90
CA VAL A 126 -14.82 12.23 -6.19
C VAL A 126 -13.42 12.65 -6.62
N ASP A 127 -13.05 12.31 -7.85
CA ASP A 127 -12.05 13.07 -8.58
C ASP A 127 -12.54 14.52 -8.60
N ALA A 128 -11.99 15.33 -7.69
CA ALA A 128 -12.07 16.79 -7.69
C ALA A 128 -10.65 17.33 -7.90
#